data_AF-A0A517TSU7-F1
#
_entry.id   AF-A0A517TSU7-F1
#
_cell.length_a   1.000
_cell.length_b   1.000
_cell.length_c   1.000
_cell.angle_alpha   90.00
_cell.angle_beta   90.00
_cell.angle_gamma   90.00
#
_symmetry.space_group_name_H-M   'P 1'
#
loop_
_entity.id
_entity.type
_entity.pdbx_description
1 polymer ?
#
loop_
_entity_poly.entity_id
_entity_poly.type
_entity_poly.pdbx_seq_one_letter_code
_entity_poly.pdbx_strand_id
1 'polypeptide(L)'
;MAKRRSSNKVSVERARGGQGWVLVHPRDVLECAEDLEEVRAMIAAGEAEVAIDELRWLVETCPEMIEAHYLLGKLAVEATGDVPLGRGHFGFGYQLGQRALAKGCRPTPLTALHPANRPFFDAGRGLAWCLAELGKRDMALEVLEHLLTCDPTDPLGLGGWVDEIRTAGAPIVELGGFVLPPRDEED
;
A
#
# COMPACT_ATOMS: atom_id res chain seq x y z
N MET A 1 -18.38 28.73 23.12
CA MET A 1 -17.56 27.50 23.02
C MET A 1 -16.88 27.51 21.66
N ALA A 2 -15.55 27.63 21.59
CA ALA A 2 -14.83 27.58 20.32
C ALA A 2 -14.92 26.15 19.77
N LYS A 3 -15.64 25.98 18.64
CA LYS A 3 -15.71 24.71 17.92
C LYS A 3 -14.29 24.41 17.41
N ARG A 4 -13.59 23.51 18.11
CA ARG A 4 -12.24 23.05 17.75
C ARG A 4 -12.30 22.61 16.29
N ARG A 5 -11.67 23.37 15.39
CA ARG A 5 -11.58 23.04 13.96
C ARG A 5 -10.97 21.64 13.89
N SER A 6 -11.78 20.67 13.48
CA SER A 6 -11.29 19.34 13.12
C SER A 6 -10.16 19.54 12.12
N SER A 7 -9.03 18.89 12.35
CA SER A 7 -7.96 18.85 11.36
C SER A 7 -8.50 18.08 10.17
N ASN A 8 -8.75 18.75 9.04
CA ASN A 8 -9.14 18.11 7.76
C ASN A 8 -7.98 17.30 7.14
N LYS A 9 -7.12 16.69 7.96
CA LYS A 9 -5.92 15.98 7.51
C LYS A 9 -5.75 14.70 8.29
N VAL A 10 -5.25 13.66 7.63
CA VAL A 10 -4.85 12.41 8.28
C VAL A 10 -3.80 12.72 9.35
N SER A 11 -3.93 12.07 10.50
CA SER A 11 -2.96 12.17 11.60
C SER A 11 -2.70 10.79 12.19
N VAL A 12 -1.94 10.71 13.29
CA VAL A 12 -1.57 9.45 13.93
C VAL A 12 -1.71 9.59 15.44
N GLU A 13 -2.22 8.55 16.09
CA GLU A 13 -2.38 8.49 17.55
C GLU A 13 -2.01 7.11 18.10
N ARG A 14 -1.77 7.03 19.41
CA ARG A 14 -1.57 5.72 20.07
C ARG A 14 -2.87 4.92 20.01
N ALA A 15 -2.77 3.64 19.66
CA ALA A 15 -3.90 2.74 19.72
C ALA A 15 -4.47 2.66 21.15
N ARG A 16 -5.80 2.52 21.29
CA ARG A 16 -6.47 2.43 22.61
C ARG A 16 -5.96 1.27 23.48
N GLY A 17 -5.48 0.19 22.87
CA GLY A 17 -4.85 -0.95 23.55
C GLY A 17 -3.40 -0.72 24.00
N GLY A 18 -2.83 0.47 23.76
CA GLY A 18 -1.47 0.83 24.12
C GLY A 18 -0.37 0.22 23.24
N GLN A 19 -0.71 -0.79 22.44
CA GLN A 19 0.19 -1.48 21.52
C GLN A 19 0.15 -0.82 20.14
N GLY A 20 1.20 -0.06 19.83
CA GLY A 20 1.38 0.57 18.52
C GLY A 20 0.56 1.85 18.29
N TRP A 21 0.50 2.21 17.02
CA TRP A 21 -0.08 3.46 16.53
C TRP A 21 -1.11 3.20 15.45
N VAL A 22 -2.04 4.14 15.31
CA VAL A 22 -3.10 4.09 14.30
C VAL A 22 -3.23 5.42 13.58
N LEU A 23 -3.51 5.36 12.28
CA LEU A 23 -3.92 6.52 11.51
C LEU A 23 -5.30 6.99 11.98
N VAL A 24 -5.45 8.30 12.13
CA VAL A 24 -6.70 8.97 12.44
C VAL A 24 -7.13 9.71 11.19
N HIS A 25 -8.24 9.25 10.62
CA HIS A 25 -8.82 9.83 9.41
C HIS A 25 -9.66 11.08 9.74
N PRO A 26 -9.75 12.05 8.82
CA PRO A 26 -10.63 13.21 8.98
C PRO A 26 -12.07 12.80 9.25
N ARG A 27 -12.82 13.69 9.92
CA ARG A 27 -14.24 13.49 10.18
C ARG A 27 -15.03 13.26 8.89
N ASP A 28 -14.70 13.97 7.82
CA ASP A 28 -15.35 13.85 6.52
C ASP A 28 -15.28 12.41 5.97
N VAL A 29 -14.20 11.66 6.28
CA VAL A 29 -14.10 10.22 5.92
C VAL A 29 -15.12 9.38 6.69
N LEU A 30 -15.41 9.72 7.95
CA LEU A 30 -16.43 9.02 8.74
C LEU A 30 -17.84 9.35 8.25
N GLU A 31 -18.06 10.57 7.74
CA GLU A 31 -19.34 10.99 7.19
C GLU A 31 -19.62 10.29 5.84
N CYS A 32 -18.58 9.95 5.08
CA CYS A 32 -18.69 9.19 3.83
C CYS A 32 -18.54 7.65 4.00
N ALA A 33 -18.68 7.12 5.21
CA ALA A 33 -18.47 5.69 5.46
C ALA A 33 -19.49 4.80 4.75
N GLU A 34 -20.75 5.26 4.68
CA GLU A 34 -21.83 4.57 3.94
C GLU A 34 -21.56 4.59 2.44
N ASP A 35 -21.19 5.76 1.88
CA ASP A 35 -20.83 5.90 0.46
C ASP A 35 -19.69 4.95 0.06
N LEU A 36 -18.66 4.82 0.91
CA LEU A 36 -17.56 3.86 0.69
C LEU A 36 -18.03 2.40 0.72
N GLU A 37 -19.04 2.07 1.53
CA GLU A 37 -19.62 0.73 1.56
C GLU A 37 -20.43 0.44 0.30
N GLU A 38 -21.20 1.41 -0.20
CA GLU A 38 -21.88 1.32 -1.49
C GLU A 38 -20.90 1.14 -2.64
N VAL A 39 -19.81 1.91 -2.69
CA VAL A 39 -18.73 1.73 -3.68
C VAL A 39 -18.17 0.31 -3.62
N ARG A 40 -17.89 -0.23 -2.42
CA ARG A 40 -17.40 -1.61 -2.28
C ARG A 40 -18.40 -2.62 -2.83
N ALA A 41 -19.70 -2.40 -2.64
CA ALA A 41 -20.75 -3.24 -3.21
C ALA A 41 -20.79 -3.15 -4.74
N MET A 42 -20.68 -1.95 -5.33
CA MET A 42 -20.58 -1.75 -6.78
C MET A 42 -19.38 -2.50 -7.37
N ILE A 43 -18.20 -2.38 -6.74
CA ILE A 43 -17.00 -3.11 -7.16
C ILE A 43 -17.23 -4.64 -7.10
N ALA A 44 -17.85 -5.13 -6.03
CA ALA A 44 -18.16 -6.56 -5.88
C ALA A 44 -19.18 -7.05 -6.92
N ALA A 45 -20.09 -6.19 -7.38
CA ALA A 45 -21.03 -6.47 -8.45
C ALA A 45 -20.43 -6.37 -9.87
N GLY A 46 -19.17 -5.93 -10.00
CA GLY A 46 -18.51 -5.71 -11.28
C GLY A 46 -18.88 -4.38 -11.95
N GLU A 47 -19.52 -3.47 -11.23
CA GLU A 47 -19.97 -2.16 -11.73
C GLU A 47 -18.82 -1.12 -11.65
N ALA A 48 -17.70 -1.42 -12.31
CA ALA A 48 -16.46 -0.65 -12.17
C ALA A 48 -16.60 0.82 -12.62
N GLU A 49 -17.35 1.10 -13.69
CA GLU A 49 -17.53 2.47 -14.19
C GLU A 49 -18.28 3.35 -13.19
N VAL A 50 -19.38 2.83 -12.64
CA VAL A 50 -20.18 3.53 -11.62
C VAL A 50 -19.37 3.74 -10.35
N ALA A 51 -18.64 2.71 -9.91
CA ALA A 51 -17.75 2.81 -8.76
C ALA A 51 -16.65 3.88 -8.95
N ILE A 52 -16.09 4.01 -10.15
CA ILE A 52 -15.09 5.05 -10.46
C ILE A 52 -15.68 6.45 -10.35
N ASP A 53 -16.88 6.67 -10.88
CA ASP A 53 -17.54 7.98 -10.82
C ASP A 53 -17.88 8.37 -9.38
N GLU A 54 -18.39 7.43 -8.59
CA GLU A 54 -18.67 7.65 -7.16
C GLU A 54 -17.38 7.92 -6.37
N LEU A 55 -16.32 7.15 -6.61
CA LEU A 55 -15.02 7.37 -5.98
C LEU A 55 -14.41 8.73 -6.33
N ARG A 56 -14.62 9.21 -7.56
CA ARG A 56 -14.17 10.56 -7.97
C ARG A 56 -14.90 11.63 -7.17
N TRP A 57 -16.22 11.51 -7.02
CA TRP A 57 -17.01 12.40 -6.18
C TRP A 57 -16.53 12.38 -4.71
N LEU A 58 -16.22 11.19 -4.17
CA LEU A 58 -15.68 11.05 -2.82
C LEU A 58 -14.34 11.75 -2.62
N VAL A 59 -13.39 11.61 -3.55
CA VAL A 59 -12.09 12.29 -3.43
C VAL A 59 -12.15 13.79 -3.71
N GLU A 60 -13.16 14.27 -4.45
CA GLU A 60 -13.46 15.70 -4.57
C GLU A 60 -13.98 16.27 -3.24
N THR A 61 -14.84 15.52 -2.56
CA THR A 61 -15.42 15.90 -1.26
C THR A 61 -14.40 15.79 -0.13
N CYS A 62 -13.64 14.69 -0.08
CA CYS A 62 -12.60 14.44 0.91
C CYS A 62 -11.29 13.96 0.24
N PRO A 63 -10.42 14.90 -0.18
CA PRO A 63 -9.14 14.54 -0.81
C PRO A 63 -8.21 13.70 0.07
N GLU A 64 -8.39 13.73 1.40
CA GLU A 64 -7.55 13.03 2.38
C GLU A 64 -8.02 11.58 2.67
N MET A 65 -9.00 11.08 1.90
CA MET A 65 -9.54 9.73 2.05
C MET A 65 -8.62 8.68 1.39
N ILE A 66 -7.74 8.07 2.18
CA ILE A 66 -6.76 7.09 1.69
C ILE A 66 -7.42 5.90 0.99
N GLU A 67 -8.53 5.39 1.52
CA GLU A 67 -9.21 4.22 0.95
C GLU A 67 -9.79 4.50 -0.44
N ALA A 68 -10.39 5.67 -0.67
CA ALA A 68 -10.89 6.02 -1.99
C ALA A 68 -9.76 6.12 -3.03
N HIS A 69 -8.61 6.69 -2.66
CA HIS A 69 -7.42 6.67 -3.53
C HIS A 69 -6.92 5.25 -3.79
N TYR A 70 -6.93 4.37 -2.78
CA TYR A 70 -6.58 2.97 -2.99
C TYR A 70 -7.54 2.28 -3.99
N LEU A 71 -8.85 2.45 -3.82
CA LEU A 71 -9.85 1.82 -4.68
C LEU A 71 -9.80 2.36 -6.12
N LEU A 72 -9.59 3.66 -6.31
CA LEU A 72 -9.36 4.25 -7.64
C LEU A 72 -8.11 3.67 -8.31
N GLY A 73 -7.01 3.54 -7.54
CA GLY A 73 -5.78 2.95 -8.04
C GLY A 73 -5.97 1.49 -8.46
N LYS A 74 -6.70 0.72 -7.64
CA LYS A 74 -7.04 -0.68 -7.91
C LYS A 74 -7.86 -0.82 -9.19
N LEU A 75 -8.93 -0.05 -9.34
CA LEU A 75 -9.79 -0.09 -10.53
C LEU A 75 -9.05 0.36 -11.79
N ALA A 76 -8.20 1.39 -11.70
CA ALA A 76 -7.37 1.81 -12.83
C ALA A 76 -6.46 0.67 -13.32
N VAL A 77 -5.88 -0.12 -12.43
CA VAL A 77 -5.06 -1.26 -12.83
C VAL A 77 -5.90 -2.43 -13.33
N GLU A 78 -6.88 -2.86 -12.53
CA GLU A 78 -7.59 -4.13 -12.75
C GLU A 78 -8.66 -4.04 -13.83
N ALA A 79 -9.38 -2.92 -13.92
CA ALA A 79 -10.48 -2.77 -14.88
C ALA A 79 -10.01 -2.16 -16.21
N THR A 80 -9.04 -1.23 -16.19
CA THR A 80 -8.62 -0.51 -17.40
C THR A 80 -7.18 -0.80 -17.85
N GLY A 81 -6.38 -1.52 -17.05
CA GLY A 81 -4.98 -1.79 -17.36
C GLY A 81 -4.07 -0.55 -17.31
N ASP A 82 -4.55 0.56 -16.75
CA ASP A 82 -3.83 1.83 -16.69
C ASP A 82 -2.92 1.87 -15.45
N VAL A 83 -1.77 1.20 -15.57
CA VAL A 83 -0.73 1.18 -14.52
C VAL A 83 -0.22 2.59 -14.16
N PRO A 84 0.04 3.52 -15.11
CA PRO A 84 0.41 4.89 -14.79
C PRO A 84 -0.62 5.64 -13.92
N LEU A 85 -1.92 5.51 -14.22
CA LEU A 85 -3.00 6.10 -13.43
C LEU A 85 -3.10 5.44 -12.05
N GLY A 86 -3.03 4.11 -12.00
CA GLY A 86 -2.96 3.33 -10.76
C GLY A 86 -1.87 3.83 -9.83
N ARG A 87 -0.65 3.97 -10.35
CA ARG A 87 0.50 4.55 -9.62
C ARG A 87 0.20 5.94 -9.05
N GLY A 88 -0.52 6.78 -9.79
CA GLY A 88 -0.92 8.12 -9.36
C GLY A 88 -1.80 8.08 -8.11
N HIS A 89 -2.87 7.30 -8.16
CA HIS A 89 -3.83 7.16 -7.06
C HIS A 89 -3.22 6.47 -5.84
N PHE A 90 -2.56 5.32 -6.02
CA PHE A 90 -1.85 4.64 -4.92
C PHE A 90 -0.79 5.55 -4.29
N GLY A 91 -0.04 6.28 -5.12
CA GLY A 91 0.96 7.25 -4.68
C GLY A 91 0.36 8.35 -3.81
N PHE A 92 -0.80 8.89 -4.19
CA PHE A 92 -1.47 9.92 -3.42
C PHE A 92 -1.93 9.40 -2.06
N GLY A 93 -2.65 8.27 -2.02
CA GLY A 93 -3.09 7.63 -0.78
C GLY A 93 -1.92 7.31 0.18
N TYR A 94 -0.83 6.76 -0.36
CA TYR A 94 0.39 6.49 0.39
C TYR A 94 1.05 7.76 0.95
N GLN A 95 1.10 8.85 0.17
CA GLN A 95 1.66 10.12 0.62
C GLN A 95 0.88 10.76 1.78
N LEU A 96 -0.44 10.59 1.83
CA LEU A 96 -1.26 11.09 2.94
C LEU A 96 -0.83 10.43 4.27
N GLY A 97 -0.69 9.10 4.29
CA GLY A 97 -0.20 8.37 5.45
C GLY A 97 1.24 8.74 5.82
N GLN A 98 2.14 8.89 4.84
CA GLN A 98 3.51 9.34 5.10
C GLN A 98 3.57 10.73 5.76
N ARG A 99 2.74 11.68 5.30
CA ARG A 99 2.65 13.02 5.90
C ARG A 99 2.16 12.96 7.34
N ALA A 100 1.16 12.11 7.61
CA ALA A 100 0.64 11.89 8.96
C ALA A 100 1.73 11.32 9.89
N LEU A 101 2.46 10.29 9.44
CA LEU A 101 3.56 9.67 10.18
C LEU A 101 4.70 10.66 10.42
N ALA A 102 5.13 11.40 9.41
CA ALA A 102 6.19 12.39 9.54
C ALA A 102 5.85 13.46 10.59
N LYS A 103 4.60 13.95 10.61
CA LYS A 103 4.12 14.90 11.62
C LYS A 103 4.10 14.29 13.02
N GLY A 104 3.85 12.99 13.13
CA GLY A 104 3.91 12.23 14.38
C GLY A 104 5.32 11.78 14.81
N CYS A 105 6.38 12.27 14.15
CA CYS A 105 7.76 11.84 14.36
C CYS A 105 8.01 10.34 14.04
N ARG A 106 7.35 9.85 12.98
CA ARG A 106 7.47 8.47 12.44
C ARG A 106 7.30 7.39 13.51
N PRO A 107 6.13 7.35 14.16
CA PRO A 107 5.91 6.39 15.23
C PRO A 107 5.85 4.96 14.68
N THR A 108 6.39 4.02 15.45
CA THR A 108 6.41 2.58 15.15
C THR A 108 6.12 1.78 16.43
N PRO A 109 5.45 0.62 16.37
CA PRO A 109 4.84 0.02 15.18
C PRO A 109 3.51 0.68 14.80
N LEU A 110 3.29 0.82 13.49
CA LEU A 110 2.00 1.12 12.85
C LEU A 110 1.44 -0.20 12.31
N THR A 111 0.61 -0.89 13.09
CA THR A 111 0.20 -2.27 12.79
C THR A 111 -0.61 -2.35 11.50
N ALA A 112 -0.13 -3.11 10.51
CA ALA A 112 -0.69 -3.13 9.16
C ALA A 112 -2.10 -3.71 9.08
N LEU A 113 -2.40 -4.68 9.96
CA LEU A 113 -3.72 -5.32 10.03
C LEU A 113 -4.79 -4.50 10.77
N HIS A 114 -4.41 -3.38 11.41
CA HIS A 114 -5.40 -2.52 12.05
C HIS A 114 -6.27 -1.85 10.97
N PRO A 115 -7.62 -1.85 11.07
CA PRO A 115 -8.50 -1.32 10.02
C PRO A 115 -8.18 0.11 9.60
N ALA A 116 -7.84 0.98 10.55
CA ALA A 116 -7.48 2.37 10.24
C ALA A 116 -6.14 2.53 9.49
N ASN A 117 -5.22 1.57 9.62
CA ASN A 117 -3.91 1.58 8.97
C ASN A 117 -3.95 0.89 7.61
N ARG A 118 -4.83 -0.08 7.44
CA ARG A 118 -4.88 -0.96 6.27
C ARG A 118 -4.93 -0.20 4.93
N PRO A 119 -5.74 0.85 4.73
CA PRO A 119 -5.72 1.61 3.47
C PRO A 119 -4.35 2.19 3.11
N PHE A 120 -3.55 2.60 4.10
CA PHE A 120 -2.20 3.12 3.86
C PHE A 120 -1.24 2.02 3.38
N PHE A 121 -1.30 0.84 3.99
CA PHE A 121 -0.50 -0.31 3.57
C PHE A 121 -0.95 -0.85 2.21
N ASP A 122 -2.24 -0.93 1.97
CA ASP A 122 -2.82 -1.37 0.70
C ASP A 122 -2.43 -0.40 -0.43
N ALA A 123 -2.51 0.92 -0.20
CA ALA A 123 -2.01 1.93 -1.13
C ALA A 123 -0.49 1.83 -1.36
N GLY A 124 0.30 1.63 -0.31
CA GLY A 124 1.75 1.46 -0.43
C GLY A 124 2.14 0.21 -1.24
N ARG A 125 1.45 -0.91 -1.02
CA ARG A 125 1.63 -2.14 -1.82
C ARG A 125 1.24 -1.93 -3.28
N GLY A 126 0.08 -1.34 -3.54
CA GLY A 126 -0.35 -1.01 -4.90
C GLY A 126 0.67 -0.11 -5.62
N LEU A 127 1.20 0.89 -4.91
CA LEU A 127 2.24 1.77 -5.42
C LEU A 127 3.53 1.01 -5.76
N ALA A 128 4.01 0.16 -4.85
CA ALA A 128 5.22 -0.64 -5.07
C ALA A 128 5.06 -1.56 -6.29
N TRP A 129 3.90 -2.20 -6.43
CA TRP A 129 3.57 -3.02 -7.60
C TRP A 129 3.60 -2.20 -8.89
N CYS A 130 2.88 -1.07 -8.95
CA CYS A 130 2.90 -0.21 -10.14
C CYS A 130 4.30 0.30 -10.48
N LEU A 131 5.13 0.61 -9.48
CA LEU A 131 6.52 1.03 -9.70
C LEU A 131 7.36 -0.11 -10.30
N ALA A 132 7.20 -1.34 -9.80
CA ALA A 132 7.89 -2.51 -10.33
C ALA A 132 7.48 -2.79 -11.79
N GLU A 133 6.18 -2.77 -12.10
CA GLU A 133 5.66 -2.94 -13.47
C GLU A 133 6.17 -1.88 -14.45
N LEU A 134 6.35 -0.65 -13.96
CA LEU A 134 6.91 0.46 -14.74
C LEU A 134 8.45 0.44 -14.80
N GLY A 135 9.10 -0.62 -14.32
CA GLY A 135 10.56 -0.77 -14.32
C GLY A 135 11.29 0.11 -13.30
N LYS A 136 10.58 0.77 -12.39
CA LYS A 136 11.14 1.68 -11.36
C LYS A 136 11.45 0.92 -10.07
N ARG A 137 12.30 -0.09 -10.17
CA ARG A 137 12.58 -1.06 -9.10
C ARG A 137 13.11 -0.43 -7.82
N ASP A 138 14.06 0.49 -7.92
CA ASP A 138 14.64 1.15 -6.74
C ASP A 138 13.56 1.89 -5.93
N MET A 139 12.67 2.60 -6.62
CA MET A 139 11.55 3.28 -5.97
C MET A 139 10.53 2.30 -5.36
N ALA A 140 10.30 1.15 -6.00
CA ALA A 140 9.44 0.11 -5.44
C ALA A 140 10.01 -0.43 -4.13
N LEU A 141 11.32 -0.71 -4.11
CA LEU A 141 12.05 -1.16 -2.92
C LEU A 141 11.97 -0.13 -1.78
N GLU A 142 12.19 1.16 -2.07
CA GLU A 142 12.06 2.22 -1.08
C GLU A 142 10.68 2.24 -0.41
N VAL A 143 9.60 2.02 -1.17
CA VAL A 143 8.24 1.95 -0.63
C VAL A 143 8.08 0.73 0.27
N LEU A 144 8.51 -0.46 -0.17
CA LEU A 144 8.38 -1.70 0.59
C LEU A 144 9.20 -1.66 1.89
N GLU A 145 10.43 -1.18 1.84
CA GLU A 145 11.31 -1.02 3.00
C GLU A 145 10.73 -0.01 4.02
N HIS A 146 10.09 1.06 3.54
CA HIS A 146 9.39 1.98 4.42
C HIS A 146 8.17 1.33 5.10
N LEU A 147 7.38 0.53 4.37
CA LEU A 147 6.27 -0.22 4.96
C LEU A 147 6.76 -1.22 6.02
N LEU A 148 7.87 -1.92 5.77
CA LEU A 148 8.52 -2.81 6.75
C LEU A 148 9.02 -2.04 7.99
N THR A 149 9.51 -0.82 7.82
CA THR A 149 9.88 0.05 8.96
C THR A 149 8.65 0.46 9.78
N CYS A 150 7.50 0.65 9.12
CA CYS A 150 6.24 0.95 9.78
C CYS A 150 5.70 -0.23 10.59
N ASP A 151 5.72 -1.46 10.04
CA ASP A 151 5.34 -2.68 10.74
C ASP A 151 6.42 -3.78 10.60
N PRO A 152 7.39 -3.84 11.52
CA PRO A 152 8.49 -4.81 11.46
C PRO A 152 8.06 -6.26 11.66
N THR A 153 6.81 -6.52 12.06
CA THR A 153 6.30 -7.90 12.19
C THR A 153 5.97 -8.54 10.85
N ASP A 154 6.00 -7.74 9.77
CA ASP A 154 5.75 -8.12 8.39
C ASP A 154 4.54 -9.05 8.19
N PRO A 155 3.34 -8.66 8.69
CA PRO A 155 2.15 -9.51 8.56
C PRO A 155 1.65 -9.60 7.09
N LEU A 156 2.25 -8.83 6.18
CA LEU A 156 1.91 -8.79 4.76
C LEU A 156 2.93 -9.51 3.87
N GLY A 157 4.02 -10.05 4.44
CA GLY A 157 5.05 -10.78 3.69
C GLY A 157 5.85 -9.92 2.72
N LEU A 158 6.03 -8.63 3.01
CA LEU A 158 6.75 -7.67 2.18
C LEU A 158 8.24 -7.99 2.08
N GLY A 159 8.83 -8.65 3.08
CA GLY A 159 10.24 -9.05 3.06
C GLY A 159 10.55 -9.98 1.88
N GLY A 160 9.70 -10.99 1.65
CA GLY A 160 9.85 -11.89 0.50
C GLY A 160 9.72 -11.16 -0.83
N TRP A 161 8.85 -10.16 -0.92
CA TRP A 161 8.69 -9.36 -2.13
C TRP A 161 9.89 -8.45 -2.41
N VAL A 162 10.52 -7.89 -1.37
CA VAL A 162 11.78 -7.16 -1.48
C VAL A 162 12.89 -8.05 -2.05
N ASP A 163 13.02 -9.28 -1.53
CA ASP A 163 14.01 -10.24 -2.01
C ASP A 163 13.75 -10.64 -3.48
N GLU A 164 12.49 -10.83 -3.87
CA GLU A 164 12.10 -11.10 -5.25
C GLU A 164 12.50 -9.95 -6.19
N ILE A 165 12.17 -8.69 -5.87
CA ILE A 165 12.50 -7.55 -6.74
C ILE A 165 14.02 -7.38 -6.88
N ARG A 166 14.79 -7.62 -5.81
CA ARG A 166 16.26 -7.53 -5.83
C ARG A 166 16.91 -8.64 -6.66
N THR A 167 16.31 -9.83 -6.66
CA THR A 167 16.84 -11.00 -7.38
C THR A 167 16.31 -11.10 -8.82
N ALA A 168 15.22 -10.40 -9.16
CA ALA A 168 14.64 -10.34 -10.50
C ALA A 168 15.60 -9.70 -11.52
N GLY A 169 16.46 -10.52 -12.13
CA GLY A 169 17.48 -10.11 -13.10
C GLY A 169 18.91 -10.44 -12.70
N ALA A 170 19.14 -11.01 -11.52
CA ALA A 170 20.42 -11.65 -11.22
C ALA A 170 20.57 -12.87 -12.15
N PRO A 171 21.70 -13.04 -12.85
CA PRO A 171 21.94 -14.27 -13.59
C PRO A 171 21.88 -15.43 -12.60
N ILE A 172 21.13 -16.47 -12.95
CA ILE A 172 21.24 -17.76 -12.26
C ILE A 172 22.71 -18.17 -12.43
N VAL A 173 23.49 -18.04 -11.37
CA VAL A 173 24.83 -18.62 -11.35
C VAL A 173 24.59 -20.12 -11.31
N GLU A 174 24.71 -20.79 -12.45
CA GLU A 174 24.94 -22.24 -12.46
C GLU A 174 26.19 -22.47 -11.64
N LEU A 175 26.03 -23.03 -10.44
CA LEU A 175 27.13 -23.60 -9.67
C LEU A 175 27.60 -24.86 -10.41
N GLY A 176 28.32 -24.65 -11.51
CA GLY A 176 29.00 -25.69 -12.25
C GLY A 176 30.15 -26.25 -11.42
N GLY A 177 30.14 -27.56 -11.19
CA GLY A 177 31.37 -28.31 -10.96
C GLY A 177 31.41 -29.25 -9.75
N PHE A 178 30.55 -30.25 -9.71
CA PHE A 178 30.98 -31.56 -9.20
C PHE A 178 30.96 -32.56 -10.36
N VAL A 179 31.95 -32.45 -11.24
CA VAL A 179 32.37 -33.58 -12.07
C VAL A 179 33.18 -34.47 -11.13
N LEU A 180 32.58 -35.56 -10.66
CA LEU A 180 33.35 -36.65 -10.06
C LEU A 180 34.30 -37.18 -11.15
N PRO A 181 35.61 -37.36 -10.86
CA PRO A 181 36.48 -38.03 -11.82
C PRO A 181 35.93 -39.46 -12.07
N PRO A 182 36.07 -39.99 -13.29
CA PRO A 182 35.75 -41.38 -13.55
C PRO A 182 36.56 -42.24 -12.57
N ARG A 183 35.87 -43.17 -11.91
CA ARG A 183 36.55 -44.23 -11.18
C ARG A 183 37.22 -45.10 -12.24
N ASP A 184 38.54 -45.09 -12.26
CA ASP A 184 39.29 -46.08 -13.00
C ASP A 184 38.84 -47.47 -12.50
N GLU A 185 38.28 -48.26 -13.42
CA GLU A 185 38.06 -49.68 -13.21
C GLU A 185 39.44 -50.35 -13.18
N GLU A 186 39.90 -50.73 -11.98
CA GLU A 186 41.00 -51.68 -11.83
C GLU A 186 40.44 -53.11 -12.03
N ASP A 187 41.15 -53.85 -12.89
CA ASP A 187 40.94 -55.25 -13.30
C ASP A 187 40.74 -56.27 -12.16
#